data_AF-X1UE24-F1
#
_entry.id   AF-X1UE24-F1
#
_cell.length_a   1.000
_cell.length_b   1.000
_cell.length_c   1.000
_cell.angle_alpha   90.00
_cell.angle_beta   90.00
_cell.angle_gamma   90.00
#
_symmetry.space_group_name_H-M   'P 1'
#
loop_
_entity.id
_entity.type
_entity.pdbx_description
1 polymer ?
#
loop_
_entity_poly.entity_id
_entity_poly.type
_entity_poly.pdbx_seq_one_letter_code
_entity_poly.pdbx_strand_id
1 'polypeptide(L)'
;FSDRGEMTEADILDKVLSVQLLVLDDVGLDPTSQWLQATYWTVFDRRLEWQLPVIITTTIPFEVPEGKVSLADRVGNGALSRLVELCQGNVIDMTGPDLR
;
A
#
# COMPACT_ATOMS: atom_id res chain seq x y z
N PHE A 1 13.60 29.90 -18.48
CA PHE A 1 13.08 30.09 -17.13
C PHE A 1 12.97 28.71 -16.48
N SER A 2 13.88 28.44 -15.54
CA SER A 2 13.92 27.35 -14.56
C SER A 2 13.69 25.90 -15.02
N ASP A 3 14.79 25.26 -15.37
CA ASP A 3 15.04 23.81 -15.24
C ASP A 3 14.99 23.41 -13.75
N ARG A 4 13.78 23.22 -13.20
CA ARG A 4 13.60 22.39 -12.00
C ARG A 4 13.45 20.98 -12.52
N GLY A 5 14.54 20.21 -12.54
CA GLY A 5 14.57 18.84 -13.07
C GLY A 5 13.32 18.05 -12.69
N GLU A 6 12.51 17.71 -13.69
CA GLU A 6 11.29 16.96 -13.51
C GLU A 6 11.66 15.54 -13.08
N MET A 7 11.23 15.20 -11.87
CA MET A 7 11.46 13.89 -11.28
C MET A 7 10.60 12.86 -12.02
N THR A 8 11.21 11.77 -12.49
CA THR A 8 10.49 10.71 -13.19
C THR A 8 9.68 9.84 -12.23
N GLU A 9 8.73 9.06 -12.73
CA GLU A 9 8.01 8.05 -11.93
C GLU A 9 8.99 7.07 -11.26
N ALA A 10 10.05 6.67 -11.96
CA ALA A 10 11.09 5.79 -11.43
C ALA A 10 11.84 6.44 -10.27
N ASP A 11 12.20 7.73 -10.40
CA ASP A 11 12.83 8.46 -9.29
C ASP A 11 11.90 8.53 -8.07
N ILE A 12 10.58 8.65 -8.30
CA ILE A 12 9.58 8.72 -7.22
C ILE A 12 9.50 7.39 -6.52
N LEU A 13 9.41 6.31 -7.30
CA LEU A 13 9.39 4.97 -6.77
C LEU A 13 10.66 4.66 -5.96
N ASP A 14 11.85 4.97 -6.47
CA ASP A 14 13.11 4.76 -5.75
C ASP A 14 13.15 5.45 -4.39
N LYS A 15 12.59 6.67 -4.29
CA LYS A 15 12.44 7.34 -2.99
C LYS A 15 11.45 6.58 -2.10
N VAL A 16 10.26 6.24 -2.61
CA VAL A 16 9.24 5.49 -1.86
C VAL A 16 9.78 4.16 -1.32
N LEU A 17 10.61 3.47 -2.09
CA LEU A 17 11.21 2.19 -1.71
C LEU A 17 12.28 2.33 -0.60
N SER A 18 12.96 3.48 -0.51
CA SER A 18 14.11 3.68 0.38
C SER A 18 13.86 4.57 1.60
N VAL A 19 12.72 5.29 1.68
CA VAL A 19 12.40 6.11 2.86
C VAL A 19 12.30 5.27 4.13
N GLN A 20 12.80 5.82 5.25
CA GLN A 20 12.83 5.14 6.55
C GLN A 20 11.44 4.80 7.10
N LEU A 21 10.42 5.61 6.78
CA LEU A 21 9.04 5.33 7.12
C LEU A 21 8.17 5.74 5.93
N LEU A 22 7.29 4.84 5.52
CA LEU A 22 6.32 5.09 4.46
C LEU A 22 4.91 5.06 5.07
N VAL A 23 4.12 6.09 4.81
CA VAL A 23 2.69 6.13 5.12
C VAL A 23 1.95 6.14 3.80
N LEU A 24 1.14 5.12 3.54
CA LEU A 24 0.29 5.03 2.35
C LEU A 24 -1.18 5.19 2.76
N ASP A 25 -1.83 6.20 2.21
CA ASP A 25 -3.24 6.47 2.49
C ASP A 25 -4.15 5.74 1.48
N ASP A 26 -5.37 5.39 1.90
CA ASP A 26 -6.44 4.83 1.06
C ASP A 26 -6.03 3.61 0.19
N VAL A 27 -5.20 2.72 0.74
CA VAL A 27 -4.71 1.54 0.04
C VAL A 27 -5.87 0.68 -0.46
N GLY A 28 -5.85 0.38 -1.76
CA GLY A 28 -6.82 -0.48 -2.45
C GLY A 28 -8.10 0.22 -2.93
N LEU A 29 -8.29 1.51 -2.66
CA LEU A 29 -9.50 2.26 -3.07
C LEU A 29 -9.72 2.22 -4.59
N ASP A 30 -8.65 2.42 -5.35
CA ASP A 30 -8.70 2.45 -6.81
C ASP A 30 -9.03 1.08 -7.42
N PRO A 31 -9.75 1.04 -8.56
CA PRO A 31 -9.93 -0.18 -9.33
C PRO A 31 -8.60 -0.86 -9.63
N THR A 32 -8.55 -2.18 -9.42
CA THR A 32 -7.36 -2.99 -9.66
C THR A 32 -6.90 -2.90 -11.12
N SER A 33 -5.60 -2.68 -11.31
CA SER A 33 -4.90 -2.89 -12.57
C SER A 33 -3.64 -3.72 -12.36
N GLN A 34 -3.11 -4.33 -13.42
CA GLN A 34 -1.88 -5.12 -13.35
C GLN A 34 -0.70 -4.26 -12.85
N TRP A 35 -0.61 -3.01 -13.32
CA TRP A 35 0.41 -2.07 -12.87
C TRP A 35 0.26 -1.74 -11.38
N LEU A 36 -0.97 -1.54 -10.89
CA LEU A 36 -1.21 -1.23 -9.48
C LEU A 36 -0.83 -2.40 -8.56
N GLN A 37 -1.21 -3.64 -8.91
CA GLN A 37 -0.77 -4.83 -8.17
C GLN A 37 0.75 -5.02 -8.19
N ALA A 38 1.39 -4.80 -9.35
CA ALA A 38 2.84 -4.87 -9.46
C ALA A 38 3.55 -3.80 -8.60
N THR A 39 2.96 -2.61 -8.51
CA THR A 39 3.46 -1.51 -7.68
C THR A 39 3.34 -1.84 -6.20
N TYR A 40 2.16 -2.30 -5.74
CA TYR A 40 1.99 -2.75 -4.36
C TYR A 40 2.95 -3.88 -3.99
N TRP A 41 3.07 -4.89 -4.86
CA TRP A 41 4.03 -5.97 -4.66
C TRP A 41 5.45 -5.43 -4.52
N THR A 42 5.90 -4.61 -5.45
CA THR A 42 7.28 -4.05 -5.43
C THR A 42 7.54 -3.26 -4.17
N VAL A 43 6.60 -2.40 -3.75
CA VAL A 43 6.74 -1.59 -2.53
C VAL A 43 6.81 -2.46 -1.29
N PHE A 44 5.86 -3.38 -1.09
CA PHE A 44 5.82 -4.19 0.12
C PHE A 44 6.92 -5.25 0.16
N ASP A 45 7.27 -5.86 -0.96
CA ASP A 45 8.37 -6.82 -1.07
C ASP A 45 9.70 -6.17 -0.70
N ARG A 46 10.03 -5.01 -1.30
CA ARG A 46 11.27 -4.29 -0.98
C ARG A 46 11.34 -3.83 0.47
N ARG A 47 10.24 -3.30 1.00
CA ARG A 47 10.20 -2.88 2.40
C ARG A 47 10.35 -4.07 3.34
N LEU A 48 9.80 -5.22 3.00
CA LEU A 48 10.00 -6.45 3.78
C LEU A 48 11.47 -6.90 3.69
N GLU A 49 12.06 -6.98 2.49
CA GLU A 49 13.47 -7.35 2.30
C GLU A 49 14.42 -6.49 3.14
N TRP A 50 14.15 -5.18 3.24
CA TRP A 50 15.02 -4.22 3.94
C TRP A 50 14.54 -3.89 5.35
N GLN A 51 13.47 -4.53 5.82
CA GLN A 51 12.87 -4.31 7.15
C GLN A 51 12.52 -2.83 7.39
N LEU A 52 12.02 -2.15 6.38
CA LEU A 52 11.61 -0.75 6.46
C LEU A 52 10.13 -0.64 6.86
N PRO A 53 9.79 0.08 7.94
CA PRO A 53 8.43 0.12 8.47
C PRO A 53 7.46 0.81 7.50
N VAL A 54 6.21 0.35 7.46
CA VAL A 54 5.12 0.96 6.70
C VAL A 54 3.89 1.13 7.59
N ILE A 55 3.16 2.22 7.39
CA ILE A 55 1.80 2.41 7.90
C ILE A 55 0.90 2.52 6.68
N ILE A 56 -0.23 1.83 6.72
CA ILE A 56 -1.27 1.99 5.71
C ILE A 56 -2.59 2.41 6.35
N THR A 57 -3.41 3.11 5.60
CA THR A 57 -4.83 3.25 5.89
C THR A 57 -5.61 2.58 4.75
N THR A 58 -6.77 2.02 5.08
CA THR A 58 -7.67 1.45 4.08
C THR A 58 -9.09 1.45 4.61
N THR A 59 -10.05 1.68 3.72
CA THR A 59 -11.47 1.47 3.98
C THR A 59 -11.94 0.08 3.53
N ILE A 60 -11.03 -0.72 2.95
CA ILE A 60 -11.35 -2.03 2.39
C ILE A 60 -11.00 -3.13 3.40
N PRO A 61 -11.96 -3.98 3.76
CA PRO A 61 -11.73 -5.06 4.71
C PRO A 61 -10.73 -6.11 4.20
N PHE A 62 -9.91 -6.65 5.12
CA PHE A 62 -9.00 -7.76 4.88
C PHE A 62 -9.73 -9.04 4.47
N GLU A 63 -10.77 -9.38 5.23
CA GLU A 63 -11.62 -10.54 5.01
C GLU A 63 -13.04 -10.09 4.74
N VAL A 64 -13.69 -10.69 3.74
CA VAL A 64 -15.06 -10.36 3.36
C VAL A 64 -15.87 -11.63 3.11
N PRO A 65 -17.20 -11.58 3.33
CA PRO A 65 -18.10 -12.62 2.87
C PRO A 65 -18.01 -12.83 1.36
N GLU A 66 -18.38 -14.03 0.90
CA GLU A 66 -18.45 -14.36 -0.53
C GLU A 66 -19.21 -13.29 -1.34
N GLY A 67 -18.66 -12.93 -2.50
CA GLY A 67 -19.26 -11.95 -3.41
C GLY A 67 -18.94 -10.49 -3.11
N LYS A 68 -18.13 -10.19 -2.10
CA LYS A 68 -17.60 -8.84 -1.84
C LYS A 68 -16.13 -8.74 -2.22
N VAL A 69 -15.65 -7.51 -2.42
CA VAL A 69 -14.26 -7.21 -2.78
C VAL A 69 -13.44 -7.03 -1.51
N SER A 70 -12.41 -7.84 -1.35
CA SER A 70 -11.44 -7.78 -0.26
C SER A 70 -10.24 -6.88 -0.61
N LEU A 71 -9.41 -6.59 0.39
CA LEU A 71 -8.13 -5.93 0.14
C LEU A 71 -7.23 -6.78 -0.75
N ALA A 72 -7.27 -8.11 -0.62
CA ALA A 72 -6.50 -9.05 -1.45
C ALA A 72 -6.85 -8.92 -2.95
N ASP A 73 -8.12 -8.71 -3.29
CA ASP A 73 -8.57 -8.51 -4.67
C ASP A 73 -8.04 -7.19 -5.26
N ARG A 74 -7.75 -6.21 -4.40
CA ARG A 74 -7.25 -4.88 -4.77
C ARG A 74 -5.75 -4.85 -4.94
N VAL A 75 -5.02 -5.34 -3.94
CA VAL A 75 -3.55 -5.25 -3.91
C VAL A 75 -2.86 -6.50 -4.43
N GLY A 76 -3.59 -7.62 -4.52
CA GLY A 76 -3.05 -8.94 -4.85
C GLY A 76 -2.64 -9.74 -3.61
N ASN A 77 -2.95 -11.05 -3.60
CA ASN A 77 -2.66 -11.95 -2.47
C ASN A 77 -1.20 -11.90 -2.01
N GLY A 78 -0.28 -11.84 -2.97
CA GLY A 78 1.15 -11.77 -2.67
C GLY A 78 1.54 -10.49 -1.92
N ALA A 79 1.03 -9.34 -2.37
CA ALA A 79 1.32 -8.05 -1.77
C ALA A 79 0.69 -7.97 -0.37
N LEU A 80 -0.54 -8.48 -0.22
CA LEU A 80 -1.22 -8.58 1.07
C LEU A 80 -0.41 -9.43 2.07
N SER A 81 0.13 -10.57 1.62
CA SER A 81 0.94 -11.44 2.47
C SER A 81 2.16 -10.71 3.05
N ARG A 82 2.90 -9.95 2.23
CA ARG A 82 4.03 -9.12 2.69
C ARG A 82 3.60 -8.01 3.63
N LEU A 83 2.48 -7.37 3.33
CA LEU A 83 1.94 -6.30 4.16
C LEU A 83 1.57 -6.81 5.55
N VAL A 84 0.92 -7.98 5.66
CA VAL A 84 0.59 -8.62 6.94
C VAL A 84 1.87 -8.94 7.72
N GLU A 85 2.91 -9.43 7.06
CA GLU A 85 4.21 -9.73 7.69
C GLU A 85 4.91 -8.46 8.18
N LEU A 86 4.98 -7.41 7.34
CA LEU A 86 5.51 -6.09 7.69
C LEU A 86 4.81 -5.47 8.90
N CYS A 87 3.48 -5.56 8.92
CA CYS A 87 2.68 -5.04 10.02
C CYS A 87 2.62 -6.00 11.21
N GLN A 88 3.19 -7.20 11.12
CA GLN A 88 3.13 -8.26 12.13
C GLN A 88 1.69 -8.58 12.58
N GLY A 89 0.73 -8.49 11.66
CA GLY A 89 -0.69 -8.64 11.96
C GLY A 89 -1.31 -7.51 12.81
N ASN A 90 -0.59 -6.42 13.07
CA ASN A 90 -1.16 -5.26 13.76
C ASN A 90 -2.15 -4.55 12.84
N VAL A 91 -3.44 -4.72 13.15
CA VAL A 91 -4.55 -4.02 12.51
C VAL A 91 -5.27 -3.22 13.60
N ILE A 92 -5.49 -1.94 13.33
CA ILE A 92 -6.23 -1.05 14.23
C ILE A 92 -7.53 -0.69 13.54
N ASP A 93 -8.64 -1.20 14.08
CA ASP A 93 -9.97 -0.82 13.61
C ASP A 93 -10.26 0.62 14.01
N MET A 94 -10.27 1.52 13.01
CA MET A 94 -10.62 2.91 13.20
C MET A 94 -12.15 3.06 13.15
N THR A 95 -12.76 3.26 14.31
CA THR A 95 -14.21 3.50 14.45
C THR A 95 -14.47 4.94 14.88
N GLY A 96 -15.58 5.51 14.43
CA GLY A 96 -15.97 6.87 14.76
C GLY A 96 -17.14 7.37 13.91
N PRO A 97 -17.80 8.47 14.30
CA PRO A 97 -18.75 9.13 13.45
C PRO A 97 -18.05 9.68 12.19
N ASP A 98 -18.76 9.71 11.07
CA ASP A 98 -18.31 10.47 9.91
C ASP A 98 -18.24 11.96 10.28
N LEU A 99 -17.13 12.61 9.95
CA LEU A 99 -16.84 14.00 10.27
C LEU A 99 -16.89 14.93 9.04
N ARG A 100 -17.30 14.41 7.88
CA ARG A 100 -17.44 15.18 6.64
C ARG A 100 -18.78 15.91 6.53
#